data_AF-A0A1Q3C9D5-F1
#
_entry.id   AF-A0A1Q3C9D5-F1
#
_cell.length_a   1.000
_cell.length_b   1.000
_cell.length_c   1.000
_cell.angle_alpha   90.00
_cell.angle_beta   90.00
_cell.angle_gamma   90.00
#
_symmetry.space_group_name_H-M   'P 1'
#
loop_
_entity.id
_entity.type
_entity.pdbx_description
1 polymer ?
#
loop_
_entity_poly.entity_id
_entity_poly.type
_entity_poly.pdbx_seq_one_letter_code
_entity_poly.pdbx_strand_id
1 'polypeptide(L)'
;WCQNSRVSWLREGDKNTKFFHSKASQRRTRNFIRGIKDVSGIWRENEKNIHRVTDLVDGRATTDMNETLMATFTIVEIELAWCQMHPSKALGSD
;
A
#
# COMPACT_ATOMS: atom_id res chain seq x y z
N TRP A 1 9.02 5.77 -23.31
CA TRP A 1 8.60 6.19 -21.96
C TRP A 1 9.40 5.47 -20.87
N CYS A 2 9.41 4.14 -20.80
CA CYS A 2 10.21 3.40 -19.80
C CYS A 2 11.73 3.64 -19.89
N GLN A 3 12.27 3.79 -21.11
CA GLN A 3 13.70 4.01 -21.33
C GLN A 3 14.18 5.37 -20.79
N ASN A 4 13.39 6.43 -20.99
CA ASN A 4 13.68 7.76 -20.45
C ASN A 4 13.55 7.79 -18.93
N SER A 5 12.58 7.06 -18.34
CA SER A 5 12.44 6.94 -16.89
C SER A 5 13.63 6.21 -16.26
N ARG A 6 14.14 5.14 -16.88
CA ARG A 6 15.31 4.39 -16.41
C ARG A 6 16.61 5.20 -16.51
N VAL A 7 16.77 5.99 -17.58
CA VAL A 7 17.92 6.90 -17.75
C VAL A 7 17.88 8.04 -16.74
N SER A 8 16.71 8.63 -16.47
CA SER A 8 16.54 9.64 -15.41
C SER A 8 16.91 9.06 -14.04
N TRP A 9 16.44 7.84 -13.74
CA TRP A 9 16.68 7.16 -12.46
C TRP A 9 18.17 6.83 -12.24
N LEU A 10 18.87 6.37 -13.28
CA LEU A 10 20.32 6.15 -13.24
C LEU A 10 21.12 7.45 -13.05
N ARG A 11 20.63 8.58 -13.59
CA ARG A 11 21.31 9.88 -13.48
C ARG A 11 21.05 10.58 -12.14
N GLU A 12 19.84 10.47 -11.61
CA GLU A 12 19.43 11.14 -10.37
C GLU A 12 19.72 10.30 -9.11
N GLY A 13 19.85 8.98 -9.21
CA GLY A 13 20.15 8.08 -8.08
C GLY A 13 19.11 8.18 -6.95
N ASP A 14 19.49 7.78 -5.73
CA ASP A 14 18.68 7.93 -4.50
C ASP A 14 18.67 9.38 -3.96
N LYS A 15 18.81 10.37 -4.85
CA LYS A 15 18.60 11.75 -4.44
C LYS A 15 17.10 11.95 -4.39
N ASN A 16 16.58 12.13 -3.18
CA ASN A 16 15.21 12.55 -2.94
C ASN A 16 15.02 13.98 -3.49
N THR A 17 14.92 14.10 -4.81
CA THR A 17 14.91 15.39 -5.49
C THR A 17 13.59 16.12 -5.22
N LYS A 18 13.58 17.44 -5.41
CA LYS A 18 12.38 18.27 -5.31
C LYS A 18 11.22 17.72 -6.16
N PHE A 19 11.53 17.07 -7.29
CA PHE A 19 10.53 16.41 -8.13
C PHE A 19 9.85 15.24 -7.40
N PHE A 20 10.61 14.35 -6.77
CA PHE A 20 10.05 13.22 -6.02
C PHE A 20 9.27 13.68 -4.80
N HIS A 21 9.77 14.66 -4.04
CA HIS A 21 9.01 15.28 -2.95
C HIS A 21 7.71 15.92 -3.44
N SER A 22 7.74 16.64 -4.57
CA SER A 22 6.53 17.24 -5.15
C SER A 22 5.51 16.17 -5.58
N LYS A 23 5.98 15.09 -6.22
CA LYS A 23 5.11 13.96 -6.60
C LYS A 23 4.56 13.21 -5.39
N ALA A 24 5.35 12.99 -4.36
CA ALA A 24 4.92 12.38 -3.11
C ALA A 24 3.89 13.25 -2.39
N SER A 25 4.13 14.57 -2.29
CA SER A 25 3.17 15.52 -1.71
C SER A 25 1.86 15.58 -2.51
N GLN A 26 1.91 15.61 -3.84
CA GLN A 26 0.70 15.53 -4.67
C GLN A 26 -0.07 14.24 -4.43
N ARG A 27 0.62 13.09 -4.32
CA ARG A 27 -0.01 11.81 -3.98
C ARG A 27 -0.63 11.85 -2.58
N ARG A 28 0.07 12.40 -1.59
CA ARG A 28 -0.44 12.58 -0.22
C ARG A 28 -1.72 13.41 -0.21
N THR A 29 -1.75 14.54 -0.91
CA THR A 29 -2.94 15.39 -0.99
C THR A 29 -4.09 14.71 -1.72
N ARG A 30 -3.81 14.03 -2.84
CA ARG A 30 -4.84 13.33 -3.63
C ARG A 30 -5.44 12.16 -2.87
N ASN A 31 -4.60 11.43 -2.13
CA ASN A 31 -5.01 10.24 -1.39
C ASN A 31 -5.46 10.59 0.05
N PHE A 32 -5.54 11.87 0.39
CA PHE A 32 -6.01 12.28 1.71
C PHE A 32 -7.50 12.00 1.85
N ILE A 33 -7.83 11.00 2.66
CA ILE A 33 -9.20 10.68 3.01
C ILE A 33 -9.66 11.70 4.06
N ARG A 34 -10.49 12.67 3.63
CA ARG A 34 -11.01 13.74 4.51
C ARG A 34 -11.99 13.23 5.57
N GLY A 35 -12.73 12.18 5.24
CA GLY A 35 -13.74 11.59 6.10
C GLY A 35 -14.47 10.47 5.39
N ILE A 36 -15.48 9.91 6.05
CA ILE A 36 -16.32 8.84 5.50
C ILE A 36 -17.74 9.38 5.32
N LYS A 37 -18.40 8.98 4.24
CA LYS A 37 -19.80 9.35 3.96
C LYS A 37 -20.73 8.30 4.57
N ASP A 38 -21.66 8.77 5.39
CA ASP A 38 -22.66 7.95 6.06
C ASP A 38 -23.78 7.51 5.08
N VAL A 39 -24.61 6.55 5.49
CA VAL A 39 -25.75 6.04 4.69
C VAL A 39 -26.79 7.12 4.38
N SER A 40 -26.89 8.14 5.24
CA SER A 40 -27.72 9.33 5.03
C SER A 40 -27.08 10.38 4.12
N GLY A 41 -25.90 10.10 3.57
CA GLY A 41 -25.18 10.95 2.62
C GLY A 41 -24.39 12.11 3.23
N ILE A 42 -24.22 12.13 4.56
CA ILE A 42 -23.51 13.18 5.30
C ILE A 42 -22.04 12.79 5.49
N TRP A 43 -21.12 13.73 5.26
CA TRP A 43 -19.68 13.52 5.53
C TRP A 43 -19.38 13.59 7.03
N ARG A 44 -18.62 12.61 7.52
CA ARG A 44 -18.15 12.53 8.91
C ARG A 44 -16.63 12.64 8.94
N GLU A 45 -16.12 13.71 9.51
CA GLU A 45 -14.66 13.98 9.64
C GLU A 45 -14.12 13.73 11.05
N ASN A 46 -14.99 13.72 12.07
CA ASN A 46 -14.59 13.47 13.46
C ASN A 46 -14.38 11.97 13.72
N GLU A 47 -13.30 11.62 14.42
CA GLU A 47 -12.94 10.24 14.82
C GLU A 47 -14.11 9.46 15.44
N LYS A 48 -14.84 10.07 16.38
CA LYS A 48 -16.03 9.47 17.01
C LYS A 48 -17.16 9.14 16.02
N ASN A 49 -17.28 9.91 14.94
CA ASN A 49 -18.30 9.69 13.92
C ASN A 49 -17.83 8.70 12.83
N ILE A 50 -16.52 8.54 12.65
CA ILE A 50 -15.93 7.56 11.73
C ILE A 50 -16.16 6.15 12.26
N HIS A 51 -15.94 5.91 13.57
CA HIS A 51 -16.22 4.62 14.22
C HIS A 51 -17.62 4.11 13.93
N ARG A 52 -18.62 4.99 14.07
CA ARG A 52 -20.03 4.65 13.80
C ARG A 52 -20.28 4.16 12.37
N VAL A 53 -19.53 4.66 11.38
CA VAL A 53 -19.67 4.24 9.99
C VAL A 53 -18.84 2.98 9.71
N THR A 54 -17.69 2.82 10.34
CA THR A 54 -16.87 1.61 10.20
C THR A 54 -17.50 0.39 10.86
N ASP A 55 -18.23 0.57 11.96
CA ASP A 55 -18.93 -0.51 12.67
C ASP A 55 -20.07 -1.12 11.84
N LEU A 56 -20.54 -0.42 10.80
CA LEU A 56 -21.54 -0.91 9.85
C LEU A 56 -20.94 -1.78 8.74
N VAL A 57 -19.61 -1.80 8.61
CA VAL A 57 -18.90 -2.59 7.61
C VAL A 57 -18.39 -3.86 8.29
N ASP A 58 -18.81 -5.01 7.78
CA ASP A 58 -18.27 -6.28 8.27
C ASP A 58 -16.75 -6.30 8.09
N GLY A 59 -16.05 -6.60 9.18
CA GLY A 59 -14.60 -6.73 9.19
C GLY A 59 -14.17 -7.77 8.17
N ARG A 60 -13.55 -7.31 7.06
CA ARG A 60 -13.10 -8.19 5.97
C ARG A 60 -11.93 -9.10 6.38
N ALA A 61 -11.21 -8.74 7.44
CA ALA A 61 -10.23 -9.61 8.07
C ALA A 61 -10.91 -10.33 9.24
N THR A 62 -11.32 -11.58 9.02
CA THR A 62 -11.85 -12.42 10.09
C THR A 62 -10.70 -12.89 11.00
N THR A 63 -11.04 -13.31 12.23
CA THR A 63 -10.07 -13.87 13.17
C THR A 63 -9.29 -15.03 12.53
N ASP A 64 -9.98 -15.92 11.81
CA ASP A 64 -9.37 -17.06 11.11
C ASP A 64 -8.35 -16.62 10.05
N MET A 65 -8.60 -15.51 9.35
CA MET A 65 -7.64 -14.94 8.40
C MET A 65 -6.39 -14.43 9.11
N ASN A 66 -6.55 -13.80 10.29
CA ASN A 66 -5.41 -13.35 11.10
C ASN A 66 -4.61 -14.52 11.66
N GLU A 67 -5.26 -15.58 12.14
CA GLU A 67 -4.58 -16.79 12.60
C GLU A 67 -3.76 -17.43 11.48
N THR A 68 -4.31 -17.49 10.27
CA THR A 68 -3.61 -18.00 9.08
C THR A 68 -2.41 -17.12 8.72
N LEU A 69 -2.55 -15.78 8.78
CA LEU A 69 -1.45 -14.84 8.49
C LEU A 69 -0.34 -14.87 9.54
N MET A 70 -0.66 -15.26 10.77
CA MET A 70 0.29 -15.38 11.88
C MET A 70 0.84 -16.79 12.07
N ALA A 71 0.31 -17.77 11.33
CA ALA A 71 0.83 -19.12 11.32
C ALA A 71 2.26 -19.15 10.77
N THR A 72 3.04 -20.12 11.23
CA THR A 72 4.39 -20.35 10.75
C THR A 72 4.37 -20.89 9.33
N PHE A 73 5.14 -20.27 8.43
CA PHE A 73 5.30 -20.75 7.06
C PHE A 73 5.96 -22.12 7.02
N THR A 74 5.46 -22.96 6.13
CA THR A 74 6.06 -24.24 5.78
C THR A 74 7.10 -24.06 4.66
N ILE A 75 8.04 -25.00 4.56
CA ILE A 75 9.05 -25.01 3.51
C ILE A 75 8.40 -25.04 2.12
N VAL A 76 7.31 -25.79 1.96
CA VAL A 76 6.59 -25.91 0.68
C VAL A 76 5.97 -24.58 0.24
N GLU A 77 5.41 -23.80 1.17
CA GLU A 77 4.86 -22.47 0.86
C GLU A 77 5.95 -21.50 0.41
N ILE A 78 7.14 -21.58 1.02
CA ILE A 78 8.30 -20.77 0.63
C ILE A 78 8.75 -21.14 -0.80
N GLU A 79 8.80 -22.43 -1.13
CA GLU A 79 9.17 -22.90 -2.47
C GLU A 79 8.14 -22.47 -3.53
N LEU A 80 6.84 -22.61 -3.25
CA LEU A 80 5.78 -22.18 -4.15
C LEU A 80 5.80 -20.66 -4.38
N ALA A 81 5.99 -19.87 -3.32
CA ALA A 81 6.11 -18.42 -3.43
C ALA A 81 7.34 -18.02 -4.26
N TRP A 82 8.47 -18.70 -4.06
CA TRP A 82 9.68 -18.50 -4.85
C TRP A 82 9.45 -18.76 -6.34
N CYS A 83 8.78 -19.87 -6.68
CA CYS A 83 8.44 -20.20 -8.07
C CYS A 83 7.45 -19.22 -8.72
N GLN A 84 6.61 -18.55 -7.93
CA GLN A 84 5.66 -17.53 -8.41
C GLN A 84 6.30 -16.14 -8.58
N MET A 85 7.50 -15.91 -8.07
CA MET A 85 8.20 -14.64 -8.26
C MET A 85 8.77 -14.53 -9.68
N HIS A 86 8.15 -13.68 -10.51
CA HIS A 86 8.67 -13.31 -11.84
C HIS A 86 10.07 -12.64 -11.73
N PRO A 87 10.98 -12.74 -12.73
CA PRO A 87 12.38 -12.29 -12.64
C PRO A 87 12.61 -10.77 -12.52
N SER A 88 11.58 -9.99 -12.17
CA SER A 88 11.61 -8.53 -12.16
C SER A 88 12.06 -7.91 -10.83
N LYS A 89 12.54 -8.70 -9.86
CA LYS A 89 13.18 -8.14 -8.67
C LYS A 89 14.65 -7.84 -8.97
N ALA A 90 15.04 -6.58 -8.76
CA ALA A 90 16.41 -6.13 -8.93
C ALA A 90 17.34 -6.90 -7.97
N LEU A 91 18.51 -7.33 -8.48
CA LEU A 91 19.59 -7.86 -7.66
C LEU A 91 19.98 -6.79 -6.63
N GLY A 92 19.81 -7.08 -5.35
CA GLY A 92 20.36 -6.23 -4.29
C GLY A 92 21.89 -6.26 -4.33
N SER A 93 22.52 -5.18 -3.88
CA SER A 93 23.96 -5.17 -3.64
C SER A 93 24.27 -6.07 -2.44
N ASP A 94 25.18 -7.02 -2.64
CA ASP A 94 25.81 -7.81 -1.56
C ASP A 94 26.79 -6.94 -0.75
#